data_AF-A0A917QX76-F1
#
_entry.id   AF-A0A917QX76-F1
#
_cell.length_a   1.000
_cell.length_b   1.000
_cell.length_c   1.000
_cell.angle_alpha   90.00
_cell.angle_beta   90.00
_cell.angle_gamma   90.00
#
_symmetry.space_group_name_H-M   'P 1'
#
loop_
_entity.id
_entity.type
_entity.pdbx_description
1 polymer ?
#
loop_
_entity_poly.entity_id
_entity_poly.type
_entity_poly.pdbx_seq_one_letter_code
_entity_poly.pdbx_strand_id
1 'polypeptide(L)'
;MTALPWPLRALVLAVLVLLYYKYAKAALFAACRRAAHLLPFARRWDASERGGVLELAAAGASHVLVVLLLALVTGVDIAALLTGWNRPGLIVLGAAIGVGEVALGSLLCRVVIEGVQARGRRRAATERGGARGPSAGRGTVGTPAGRGPAGAPFGRGPGGAVGASFGRGPGGAAGAPPGRAAARTLPATTGVAGPAADAGAGEERMRQWLGLSRGGWIRHHLKTMEVVSLPLALTLTAVQVGSEEVVFRGLALTWLRDAGPVLAIALSCLLFTVMQVFLMSSWRAAMFPVVGAIVMGLTHSVLYWNYPILIPLMVAHVTFFLFAVA
;
A
#
# COMPACT_ATOMS: atom_id res chain seq x y z
N MET A 1 33.64 -2.82 4.53
CA MET A 1 32.88 -2.03 5.53
C MET A 1 32.41 -2.85 6.75
N THR A 2 32.96 -4.04 6.98
CA THR A 2 32.62 -4.88 8.16
C THR A 2 33.06 -4.27 9.49
N ALA A 3 33.95 -3.27 9.49
CA ALA A 3 34.40 -2.61 10.72
C ALA A 3 33.39 -1.62 11.34
N LEU A 4 32.31 -1.25 10.64
CA LEU A 4 31.32 -0.32 11.20
C LEU A 4 30.52 -1.00 12.33
N PRO A 5 30.27 -0.32 13.46
CA PRO A 5 29.38 -0.82 14.49
C PRO A 5 27.95 -0.97 13.94
N TRP A 6 27.22 -1.97 14.41
CA TRP A 6 25.89 -2.32 13.88
C TRP A 6 24.89 -1.15 13.84
N PRO A 7 24.86 -0.18 14.78
CA PRO A 7 23.92 0.94 14.69
C PRO A 7 24.21 1.85 13.49
N LEU A 8 25.49 2.04 13.13
CA LEU A 8 25.86 2.81 11.95
C LEU A 8 25.51 2.07 10.67
N ARG A 9 25.68 0.73 10.63
CA ARG A 9 25.23 -0.09 9.49
C ARG A 9 23.71 0.03 9.29
N ALA A 10 22.93 -0.07 10.38
CA ALA A 10 21.48 0.10 10.35
C ALA A 10 21.06 1.49 9.86
N LEU A 11 21.74 2.54 10.33
CA LEU A 11 21.51 3.91 9.86
C LEU A 11 21.82 4.05 8.37
N VAL A 12 22.95 3.51 7.90
CA VAL A 12 23.32 3.52 6.47
C VAL A 12 22.26 2.81 5.62
N LEU A 13 21.82 1.61 6.02
CA LEU A 13 20.74 0.90 5.33
C LEU A 13 19.46 1.74 5.29
N ALA A 14 19.03 2.28 6.43
CA ALA A 14 17.82 3.08 6.51
C ALA A 14 17.90 4.30 5.59
N VAL A 15 19.01 5.03 5.61
CA VAL A 15 19.22 6.19 4.73
C VAL A 15 19.20 5.78 3.26
N LEU A 16 19.92 4.73 2.86
CA LEU A 16 19.95 4.25 1.48
C LEU A 16 18.56 3.83 0.99
N VAL A 17 17.84 3.03 1.77
CA VAL A 17 16.48 2.58 1.47
C VAL A 17 15.54 3.79 1.35
N LEU A 18 15.55 4.69 2.33
CA LEU A 18 14.70 5.88 2.30
C LEU A 18 15.01 6.79 1.11
N LEU A 19 16.28 7.07 0.84
CA LEU A 19 16.69 7.90 -0.29
C LEU A 19 16.26 7.29 -1.62
N TYR A 20 16.50 5.99 -1.78
CA TYR A 20 16.14 5.26 -2.98
C TYR A 20 14.62 5.24 -3.21
N TYR A 21 13.84 4.75 -2.25
CA TYR A 21 12.40 4.56 -2.44
C TYR A 21 11.61 5.86 -2.44
N LYS A 22 12.04 6.86 -1.68
CA LYS A 22 11.34 8.15 -1.62
C LYS A 22 11.68 9.07 -2.79
N TYR A 23 12.96 9.18 -3.14
CA TYR A 23 13.41 10.19 -4.11
C TYR A 23 13.81 9.57 -5.45
N ALA A 24 14.73 8.60 -5.46
CA ALA A 24 15.26 8.06 -6.70
C ALA A 24 14.17 7.36 -7.53
N LYS A 25 13.36 6.50 -6.90
CA LYS A 25 12.27 5.78 -7.56
C LYS A 25 11.18 6.73 -8.07
N ALA A 26 10.85 7.78 -7.32
CA ALA A 26 9.90 8.80 -7.74
C ALA A 26 10.40 9.58 -8.98
N ALA A 27 11.69 9.95 -8.99
CA ALA A 27 12.33 10.60 -10.13
C ALA A 27 12.37 9.68 -11.36
N LEU A 28 12.73 8.41 -11.16
CA LEU A 28 12.74 7.38 -12.21
C LEU A 28 11.36 7.23 -12.85
N PHE A 29 10.30 7.12 -12.05
CA PHE A 29 8.94 7.01 -12.57
C PHE A 29 8.48 8.28 -13.30
N ALA A 30 8.87 9.46 -12.82
CA ALA A 30 8.62 10.70 -13.54
C ALA A 30 9.33 10.73 -14.90
N ALA A 31 10.55 10.21 -14.99
CA ALA A 31 11.28 10.08 -16.25
C ALA A 31 10.61 9.07 -17.19
N CYS A 32 10.18 7.90 -16.69
CA CYS A 32 9.45 6.88 -17.46
C CYS A 32 8.17 7.45 -18.07
N ARG A 33 7.38 8.22 -17.29
CA ARG A 33 6.15 8.86 -17.81
C ARG A 33 6.45 9.87 -18.92
N ARG A 34 7.53 10.66 -18.80
CA ARG A 34 7.95 11.58 -19.88
C ARG A 34 8.40 10.82 -21.11
N ALA A 35 9.20 9.77 -20.93
CA ALA A 35 9.70 8.92 -22.02
C ALA A 35 8.57 8.18 -22.76
N ALA A 36 7.48 7.81 -22.08
CA ALA A 36 6.33 7.13 -22.68
C ALA A 36 5.70 7.92 -23.84
N HIS A 37 5.79 9.25 -23.83
CA HIS A 37 5.30 10.10 -24.93
C HIS A 37 6.20 10.08 -26.17
N LEU A 38 7.47 9.68 -26.02
CA LEU A 38 8.46 9.67 -27.08
C LEU A 38 8.53 8.33 -27.82
N LEU A 39 7.99 7.25 -27.24
CA LEU A 39 8.10 5.92 -27.80
C LEU A 39 7.08 5.71 -28.95
N PRO A 40 7.55 5.44 -30.19
CA PRO A 40 6.69 5.31 -31.36
C PRO A 40 5.99 3.94 -31.45
N PHE A 41 6.48 2.94 -30.70
CA PHE A 41 5.88 1.61 -30.69
C PHE A 41 4.59 1.64 -29.84
N ALA A 42 3.52 1.07 -30.39
CA ALA A 42 2.17 1.00 -29.81
C ALA A 42 1.33 2.29 -29.88
N ARG A 43 1.08 2.78 -31.11
CA ARG A 43 -0.08 3.67 -31.38
C ARG A 43 -1.42 3.08 -30.92
N ARG A 44 -1.50 1.75 -30.78
CA ARG A 44 -2.68 1.06 -30.25
C ARG A 44 -3.00 1.43 -28.80
N TRP A 45 -2.04 1.93 -28.02
CA TRP A 45 -2.13 2.01 -26.56
C TRP A 45 -1.95 3.43 -26.04
N ASP A 46 -2.69 3.75 -24.98
CA ASP A 46 -2.65 5.08 -24.40
C ASP A 46 -1.30 5.35 -23.73
N ALA A 47 -0.91 6.63 -23.67
CA ALA A 47 0.35 7.05 -23.04
C ALA A 47 0.45 6.59 -21.57
N SER A 48 -0.68 6.50 -20.86
CA SER A 48 -0.73 5.98 -19.49
C SER A 48 -0.39 4.49 -19.39
N GLU A 49 -0.80 3.68 -20.37
CA GLU A 49 -0.54 2.23 -20.37
C GLU A 49 0.92 1.96 -20.66
N ARG A 50 1.47 2.65 -21.67
CA ARG A 50 2.89 2.63 -22.00
C ARG A 50 3.74 3.10 -20.81
N GLY A 51 3.31 4.17 -20.15
CA GLY A 51 3.94 4.66 -18.92
C GLY A 51 3.99 3.61 -17.82
N GLY A 52 2.89 2.89 -17.57
CA GLY A 52 2.83 1.83 -16.56
C GLY A 52 3.82 0.69 -16.81
N VAL A 53 3.97 0.26 -18.07
CA VAL A 53 4.94 -0.79 -18.43
C VAL A 53 6.38 -0.32 -18.25
N LEU A 54 6.69 0.90 -18.67
CA LEU A 54 8.02 1.48 -18.46
C LEU A 54 8.32 1.63 -16.97
N GLU A 55 7.35 2.06 -16.17
CA GLU A 55 7.49 2.16 -14.71
C GLU A 55 7.77 0.79 -14.10
N LEU A 56 7.06 -0.27 -14.51
CA LEU A 56 7.30 -1.62 -13.99
C LEU A 56 8.69 -2.16 -14.39
N ALA A 57 9.05 -2.04 -15.66
CA ALA A 57 10.36 -2.46 -16.14
C ALA A 57 11.49 -1.69 -15.44
N ALA A 58 11.32 -0.37 -15.27
CA ALA A 58 12.26 0.47 -14.54
C ALA A 58 12.32 0.12 -13.05
N ALA A 59 11.19 -0.24 -12.41
CA ALA A 59 11.17 -0.69 -11.02
C ALA A 59 11.99 -1.98 -10.83
N GLY A 60 11.79 -2.97 -11.71
CA GLY A 60 12.57 -4.21 -11.69
C GLY A 60 14.06 -3.95 -11.91
N ALA A 61 14.43 -3.20 -12.95
CA ALA A 61 15.82 -2.89 -13.27
C ALA A 61 16.52 -2.08 -12.17
N SER A 62 15.84 -1.10 -11.58
CA SER A 62 16.39 -0.29 -10.50
C SER A 62 16.56 -1.08 -9.19
N HIS A 63 15.67 -2.04 -8.88
CA HIS A 63 15.89 -2.97 -7.76
C HIS A 63 17.13 -3.83 -7.96
N VAL A 64 17.36 -4.36 -9.17
CA VAL A 64 18.60 -5.11 -9.46
C VAL A 64 19.83 -4.23 -9.24
N LEU A 65 19.81 -2.97 -9.70
CA LEU A 65 20.90 -2.03 -9.46
C LEU A 65 21.13 -1.78 -7.96
N VAL A 66 20.05 -1.62 -7.18
CA VAL A 66 20.14 -1.46 -5.72
C VAL A 66 20.71 -2.70 -5.04
N VAL A 67 20.31 -3.90 -5.48
CA VAL A 67 20.90 -5.17 -5.00
C VAL A 67 22.40 -5.18 -5.23
N LEU A 68 22.86 -4.84 -6.45
CA LEU A 68 24.29 -4.82 -6.79
C LEU A 68 25.05 -3.78 -5.96
N LEU A 69 24.49 -2.58 -5.80
CA LEU A 69 25.09 -1.53 -4.98
C LEU A 69 25.20 -1.95 -3.51
N LEU A 70 24.13 -2.51 -2.95
CA LEU A 70 24.14 -2.98 -1.55
C LEU A 70 25.06 -4.18 -1.37
N ALA A 71 25.13 -5.11 -2.32
CA ALA A 71 26.09 -6.22 -2.28
C ALA A 71 27.52 -5.69 -2.21
N LEU A 72 27.86 -4.70 -3.05
CA LEU A 72 29.18 -4.06 -3.05
C LEU A 72 29.49 -3.36 -1.71
N VAL A 73 28.52 -2.60 -1.17
CA VAL A 73 28.68 -1.86 0.10
C VAL A 73 28.82 -2.80 1.30
N THR A 74 27.99 -3.84 1.34
CA THR A 74 27.93 -4.79 2.46
C THR A 74 29.04 -5.84 2.40
N GLY A 75 29.51 -6.17 1.19
CA GLY A 75 30.46 -7.26 0.95
C GLY A 75 29.83 -8.65 1.05
N VAL A 76 28.50 -8.77 1.03
CA VAL A 76 27.79 -10.05 1.08
C VAL A 76 27.85 -10.72 -0.29
N ASP A 77 28.24 -12.00 -0.31
CA ASP A 77 28.29 -12.81 -1.53
C ASP A 77 26.89 -13.21 -1.99
N ILE A 78 26.44 -12.62 -3.11
CA ILE A 78 25.14 -12.92 -3.72
C ILE A 78 25.06 -14.36 -4.22
N ALA A 79 26.16 -14.97 -4.67
CA ALA A 79 26.13 -16.33 -5.19
C ALA A 79 25.76 -17.33 -4.08
N ALA A 80 26.30 -17.13 -2.87
CA ALA A 80 25.95 -17.92 -1.69
C ALA A 80 24.45 -17.80 -1.32
N LEU A 81 23.85 -16.62 -1.52
CA LEU A 81 22.42 -16.38 -1.23
C LEU A 81 21.47 -17.10 -2.19
N LEU A 82 21.91 -17.32 -3.44
CA LEU A 82 21.10 -17.93 -4.50
C LEU A 82 21.25 -19.45 -4.57
N THR A 83 21.81 -20.07 -3.53
CA THR A 83 21.82 -21.53 -3.39
C THR A 83 20.40 -22.06 -3.13
N GLY A 84 20.14 -23.32 -3.49
CA GLY A 84 18.87 -24.00 -3.18
C GLY A 84 17.94 -24.30 -4.37
N TRP A 85 18.29 -23.89 -5.60
CA TRP A 85 17.55 -24.28 -6.81
C TRP A 85 17.43 -25.80 -7.00
N ASN A 86 18.41 -26.56 -6.52
CA ASN A 86 18.43 -28.01 -6.56
C ASN A 86 17.58 -28.69 -5.47
N ARG A 87 16.76 -27.95 -4.72
CA ARG A 87 15.92 -28.46 -3.63
C ARG A 87 14.44 -28.24 -3.92
N PRO A 88 13.82 -29.03 -4.82
CA PRO A 88 12.43 -28.82 -5.25
C PRO A 88 11.43 -28.87 -4.09
N GLY A 89 11.68 -29.67 -3.05
CA GLY A 89 10.84 -29.69 -1.85
C GLY A 89 10.76 -28.34 -1.13
N LEU A 90 11.86 -27.57 -1.10
CA LEU A 90 11.85 -26.22 -0.52
C LEU A 90 11.11 -25.23 -1.40
N ILE A 91 11.15 -25.39 -2.73
CA ILE A 91 10.41 -24.55 -3.67
C ILE A 91 8.90 -24.74 -3.48
N VAL A 92 8.44 -25.99 -3.38
CA VAL A 92 7.02 -26.31 -3.11
C VAL A 92 6.60 -25.76 -1.75
N LEU A 93 7.44 -25.93 -0.72
CA LEU A 93 7.17 -25.36 0.60
C LEU A 93 7.09 -23.83 0.55
N GLY A 94 7.98 -23.16 -0.19
CA GLY A 94 7.94 -21.72 -0.43
C GLY A 94 6.60 -21.28 -1.02
N ALA A 95 6.13 -21.95 -2.06
CA ALA A 95 4.82 -21.65 -2.65
C ALA A 95 3.68 -21.82 -1.63
N ALA A 96 3.69 -22.90 -0.84
CA ALA A 96 2.69 -23.13 0.21
C ALA A 96 2.72 -22.03 1.30
N ILE A 97 3.91 -21.58 1.70
CA ILE A 97 4.09 -20.46 2.62
C ILE A 97 3.46 -19.19 2.04
N GLY A 98 3.75 -18.86 0.78
CA GLY A 98 3.17 -17.68 0.12
C GLY A 98 1.64 -17.68 0.10
N VAL A 99 1.01 -18.84 -0.12
CA VAL A 99 -0.46 -19.01 -0.01
C VAL A 99 -0.95 -18.78 1.44
N GLY A 100 -0.25 -19.34 2.43
CA GLY A 100 -0.57 -19.13 3.83
C GLY A 100 -0.45 -17.66 4.25
N GLU A 101 0.59 -16.96 3.78
CA GLU A 101 0.84 -15.55 4.07
C GLU A 101 -0.22 -14.64 3.47
N VAL A 102 -0.68 -14.88 2.23
CA VAL A 102 -1.74 -14.06 1.63
C VAL A 102 -3.07 -14.27 2.34
N ALA A 103 -3.38 -15.50 2.75
CA ALA A 103 -4.57 -15.81 3.54
C ALA A 103 -4.53 -15.11 4.91
N LEU A 104 -3.41 -15.23 5.63
CA LEU A 104 -3.22 -14.60 6.94
C LEU A 104 -3.21 -13.06 6.85
N GLY A 105 -2.50 -12.50 5.87
CA GLY A 105 -2.47 -11.06 5.61
C GLY A 105 -3.86 -10.51 5.30
N SER A 106 -4.65 -11.21 4.49
CA SER A 106 -6.04 -10.85 4.19
C SER A 106 -6.93 -10.88 5.44
N LEU A 107 -6.82 -11.94 6.26
CA LEU A 107 -7.56 -12.07 7.51
C LEU A 107 -7.23 -10.94 8.49
N LEU A 108 -5.93 -10.67 8.71
CA LEU A 108 -5.50 -9.60 9.61
C LEU A 108 -5.94 -8.23 9.10
N CYS A 109 -5.86 -8.00 7.79
CA CYS A 109 -6.31 -6.75 7.20
C CYS A 109 -7.81 -6.53 7.47
N ARG A 110 -8.63 -7.58 7.29
CA ARG A 110 -10.06 -7.56 7.64
C ARG A 110 -10.30 -7.19 9.11
N VAL A 111 -9.60 -7.85 10.04
CA VAL A 111 -9.71 -7.56 11.48
C VAL A 111 -9.39 -6.09 11.78
N VAL A 112 -8.33 -5.54 11.18
CA VAL A 112 -7.95 -4.14 11.37
C VAL A 112 -9.03 -3.19 10.84
N ILE A 113 -9.59 -3.45 9.66
CA ILE A 113 -10.64 -2.60 9.08
C ILE A 113 -11.89 -2.61 9.96
N GLU A 114 -12.36 -3.80 10.34
CA GLU A 114 -13.56 -3.95 11.16
C GLU A 114 -13.36 -3.27 12.52
N GLY A 115 -12.17 -3.41 13.12
CA GLY A 115 -11.80 -2.72 14.36
C GLY A 115 -11.83 -1.20 14.23
N VAL A 116 -11.24 -0.64 13.18
CA VAL A 116 -11.23 0.81 12.92
C VAL A 116 -12.65 1.34 12.70
N GLN A 117 -13.47 0.62 11.92
CA GLN A 117 -14.87 1.00 11.67
C GLN A 117 -15.72 0.92 12.94
N ALA A 118 -15.57 -0.13 13.74
CA ALA A 118 -16.27 -0.29 15.01
C ALA A 118 -15.94 0.87 15.98
N ARG A 119 -14.67 1.27 16.05
CA ARG A 119 -14.24 2.42 16.86
C ARG A 119 -14.84 3.74 16.35
N GLY A 120 -14.91 3.92 15.02
CA GLY A 120 -15.57 5.08 14.40
C GLY A 120 -17.06 5.17 14.75
N ARG A 121 -17.80 4.05 14.68
CA ARG A 121 -19.22 4.00 15.07
C ARG A 121 -19.43 4.35 16.54
N ARG A 122 -18.59 3.85 17.45
CA ARG A 122 -18.67 4.17 18.89
C ARG A 122 -18.43 5.65 19.17
N ARG A 123 -17.46 6.28 18.49
CA ARG A 123 -17.20 7.73 18.61
C ARG A 123 -18.41 8.56 18.15
N ALA A 124 -18.94 8.25 16.97
CA ALA A 124 -20.11 8.94 16.43
C ALA A 124 -21.37 8.77 17.30
N ALA A 125 -21.57 7.60 17.92
CA ALA A 125 -22.67 7.38 18.86
C ALA A 125 -22.52 8.22 20.15
N THR A 126 -21.29 8.34 20.66
CA THR A 126 -20.99 9.14 21.86
C THR A 126 -21.23 10.63 21.59
N GLU A 127 -20.81 11.15 20.42
CA GLU A 127 -21.05 12.54 20.01
C GLU A 127 -22.55 12.87 19.87
N ARG A 128 -23.35 11.94 19.31
CA ARG A 128 -24.81 12.10 19.22
C ARG A 128 -25.51 12.00 20.57
N GLY A 129 -24.99 11.18 21.49
CA GLY A 129 -25.50 11.07 22.85
C GLY A 129 -25.26 12.34 23.67
N GLY A 130 -24.07 12.94 23.57
CA GLY A 130 -23.71 14.18 24.27
C GLY A 130 -24.49 15.41 23.78
N ALA A 131 -24.88 15.45 22.51
CA ALA A 131 -25.70 16.54 21.96
C ALA A 131 -27.16 16.54 22.46
N ARG A 132 -27.62 15.44 23.06
CA ARG A 132 -28.92 15.35 23.76
C ARG A 132 -28.76 15.57 25.28
N GLY A 133 -27.81 16.42 25.68
CA GLY A 133 -27.84 17.00 27.02
C GLY A 133 -29.22 17.63 27.27
N PRO A 134 -29.74 17.57 28.51
CA PRO A 134 -31.06 18.05 28.82
C PRO A 134 -31.16 19.48 28.29
N SER A 135 -32.10 19.68 27.35
CA SER A 135 -32.64 21.00 27.07
C SER A 135 -33.21 21.46 28.39
N ALA A 136 -32.35 22.06 29.22
CA ALA A 136 -32.74 22.72 30.44
C ALA A 136 -33.78 23.72 29.97
N GLY A 137 -35.03 23.48 30.37
CA GLY A 137 -36.17 24.31 30.05
C GLY A 137 -35.88 25.72 30.53
N ARG A 138 -35.23 26.51 29.68
CA ARG A 138 -35.15 27.94 29.86
C ARG A 138 -36.46 28.46 29.33
N GLY A 139 -37.45 28.47 30.21
CA GLY A 139 -38.63 29.29 30.04
C GLY A 139 -38.18 30.73 29.86
N THR A 140 -38.15 31.20 28.62
CA THR A 140 -38.10 32.62 28.31
C THR A 140 -39.46 33.01 27.78
N VAL A 141 -40.26 33.49 28.74
CA VAL A 141 -41.38 34.39 28.53
C VAL A 141 -40.92 35.57 27.69
N GLY A 142 -41.67 35.85 26.61
CA GLY A 142 -41.94 37.16 26.02
C GLY A 142 -40.77 38.04 25.57
N THR A 143 -40.74 38.39 24.27
CA THR A 143 -41.18 39.71 23.75
C THR A 143 -40.79 39.79 22.26
N PRO A 144 -41.65 40.25 21.33
CA PRO A 144 -41.32 40.43 19.93
C PRO A 144 -40.78 41.84 19.63
N ALA A 145 -40.15 41.94 18.45
CA ALA A 145 -39.89 43.14 17.66
C ALA A 145 -38.53 43.84 17.84
N GLY A 146 -37.80 43.92 16.72
CA GLY A 146 -36.60 44.76 16.59
C GLY A 146 -35.80 44.46 15.33
N ARG A 147 -36.27 44.99 14.18
CA ARG A 147 -35.52 45.10 12.91
C ARG A 147 -34.16 45.81 13.12
N GLY A 148 -33.13 45.40 12.37
CA GLY A 148 -32.01 46.31 12.02
C GLY A 148 -30.72 45.62 11.54
N PRO A 149 -29.89 46.24 10.69
CA PRO A 149 -29.19 45.55 9.60
C PRO A 149 -27.64 45.61 9.62
N ALA A 150 -27.04 44.81 8.72
CA ALA A 150 -25.81 45.06 7.94
C ALA A 150 -24.40 45.07 8.59
N GLY A 151 -23.45 44.47 7.84
CA GLY A 151 -21.99 44.65 7.92
C GLY A 151 -21.27 43.62 8.80
N ALA A 152 -20.12 43.03 8.48
CA ALA A 152 -19.14 43.18 7.40
C ALA A 152 -18.19 41.94 7.45
N PRO A 153 -17.23 41.77 6.51
CA PRO A 153 -16.50 40.53 6.30
C PRO A 153 -15.14 40.48 7.04
N PHE A 154 -14.80 39.34 7.62
CA PHE A 154 -13.47 38.98 8.14
C PHE A 154 -13.31 37.46 7.99
N GLY A 155 -12.19 36.84 7.67
CA GLY A 155 -10.84 37.27 7.31
C GLY A 155 -10.08 35.95 7.04
N ARG A 156 -9.38 35.83 5.92
CA ARG A 156 -8.57 34.64 5.58
C ARG A 156 -7.27 34.68 6.39
N GLY A 157 -7.06 33.68 7.24
CA GLY A 157 -5.75 33.42 7.86
C GLY A 157 -4.83 32.62 6.92
N PRO A 158 -3.50 32.84 6.98
CA PRO A 158 -2.53 32.09 6.19
C PRO A 158 -2.10 30.83 6.97
N GLY A 159 -2.47 29.65 6.48
CA GLY A 159 -2.01 28.37 6.99
C GLY A 159 -1.27 27.61 5.90
N GLY A 160 0.04 27.80 5.83
CA GLY A 160 0.92 27.08 4.90
C GLY A 160 0.99 25.60 5.25
N ALA A 161 0.55 24.76 4.32
CA ALA A 161 0.91 23.34 4.28
C ALA A 161 1.60 23.08 2.94
N VAL A 162 2.92 22.93 2.98
CA VAL A 162 3.73 22.44 1.86
C VAL A 162 3.46 20.95 1.73
N GLY A 163 2.30 20.62 1.15
CA GLY A 163 2.01 19.29 0.63
C GLY A 163 2.40 19.27 -0.83
N ALA A 164 3.45 18.53 -1.18
CA ALA A 164 3.74 18.20 -2.57
C ALA A 164 2.51 17.48 -3.15
N SER A 165 1.67 18.23 -3.87
CA SER A 165 0.50 17.69 -4.53
C SER A 165 1.00 16.87 -5.72
N PHE A 166 1.01 15.55 -5.56
CA PHE A 166 1.04 14.66 -6.70
C PHE A 166 -0.18 14.96 -7.58
N GLY A 167 0.09 15.26 -8.85
CA GLY A 167 -0.84 15.89 -9.78
C GLY A 167 -2.23 15.24 -9.81
N ARG A 168 -3.25 16.04 -9.50
CA ARG A 168 -4.60 15.80 -10.01
C ARG A 168 -4.54 15.89 -11.53
N GLY A 169 -4.86 14.79 -12.21
CA GLY A 169 -5.08 14.79 -13.66
C GLY A 169 -6.26 15.72 -14.04
N PRO A 170 -6.33 16.16 -15.31
CA PRO A 170 -7.39 17.05 -15.78
C PRO A 170 -8.74 16.34 -15.69
N GLY A 171 -9.63 16.88 -14.84
CA GLY A 171 -11.01 16.45 -14.74
C GLY A 171 -11.76 16.81 -16.02
N GLY A 172 -12.21 15.80 -16.76
CA GLY A 172 -13.18 15.97 -17.83
C GLY A 172 -14.50 16.48 -17.26
N ALA A 173 -14.94 17.64 -17.75
CA ALA A 173 -16.24 18.21 -17.48
C ALA A 173 -17.33 17.32 -18.12
N ALA A 174 -18.03 16.54 -17.29
CA ALA A 174 -19.25 15.85 -17.69
C ALA A 174 -20.43 16.81 -17.50
N GLY A 175 -21.15 17.08 -18.60
CA GLY A 175 -22.34 17.92 -18.63
C GLY A 175 -23.46 17.38 -17.74
N ALA A 176 -24.10 18.29 -17.01
CA ALA A 176 -25.29 18.02 -16.23
C ALA A 176 -26.54 18.01 -17.14
N PRO A 177 -27.43 17.00 -17.06
CA PRO A 177 -28.77 17.11 -17.63
C PRO A 177 -29.72 17.85 -16.66
N PRO A 178 -30.63 18.71 -17.15
CA PRO A 178 -31.70 19.28 -16.36
C PRO A 178 -32.92 18.36 -16.39
N GLY A 179 -33.64 18.21 -15.26
CA GLY A 179 -35.03 17.76 -15.36
C GLY A 179 -35.65 17.06 -14.15
N ARG A 180 -36.47 17.84 -13.43
CA ARG A 180 -37.75 17.47 -12.79
C ARG A 180 -37.75 16.53 -11.58
N ALA A 181 -37.90 17.19 -10.43
CA ALA A 181 -38.44 16.64 -9.19
C ALA A 181 -39.92 16.25 -9.34
N ALA A 182 -40.24 15.01 -9.01
CA ALA A 182 -41.58 14.58 -8.61
C ALA A 182 -41.48 14.04 -7.18
N ALA A 183 -42.08 14.77 -6.23
CA ALA A 183 -42.17 14.37 -4.83
C ALA A 183 -43.09 13.16 -4.71
N ARG A 184 -42.51 11.96 -4.54
CA ARG A 184 -43.23 10.73 -4.21
C ARG A 184 -43.13 10.51 -2.71
N THR A 185 -44.19 10.85 -1.99
CA THR A 185 -44.39 10.53 -0.58
C THR A 185 -44.57 9.01 -0.46
N LEU A 186 -43.52 8.32 -0.03
CA LEU A 186 -43.59 6.90 0.31
C LEU A 186 -44.11 6.72 1.75
N PRO A 187 -44.97 5.72 2.00
CA PRO A 187 -45.49 5.44 3.33
C PRO A 187 -44.37 4.97 4.27
N ALA A 188 -44.40 5.47 5.50
CA ALA A 188 -43.49 5.08 6.57
C ALA A 188 -43.77 3.64 7.02
N THR A 189 -43.15 2.66 6.37
CA THR A 189 -43.08 1.29 6.86
C THR A 189 -41.95 1.21 7.89
N THR A 190 -42.32 1.19 9.18
CA THR A 190 -41.42 0.85 10.29
C THR A 190 -41.15 -0.66 10.32
N GLY A 191 -40.62 -1.19 9.22
CA GLY A 191 -40.18 -2.57 9.12
C GLY A 191 -38.82 -2.70 9.79
N VAL A 192 -38.76 -3.46 10.89
CA VAL A 192 -37.50 -3.90 11.49
C VAL A 192 -36.74 -4.67 10.41
N ALA A 193 -35.68 -4.07 9.87
CA ALA A 193 -34.82 -4.72 8.89
C ALA A 193 -34.28 -6.01 9.51
N GLY A 194 -34.65 -7.15 8.93
CA GLY A 194 -34.23 -8.45 9.43
C GLY A 194 -32.72 -8.65 9.28
N PRO A 195 -32.10 -9.52 10.09
CA PRO A 195 -30.65 -9.78 10.11
C PRO A 195 -30.05 -10.23 8.76
N ALA A 196 -30.88 -10.68 7.81
CA ALA A 196 -30.45 -11.03 6.46
C ALA A 196 -30.04 -9.80 5.61
N ALA A 197 -30.61 -8.62 5.85
CA ALA A 197 -30.25 -7.40 5.12
C ALA A 197 -28.84 -6.90 5.49
N ASP A 198 -28.40 -7.14 6.73
CA ASP A 198 -27.08 -6.72 7.22
C ASP A 198 -25.94 -7.56 6.63
N ALA A 199 -26.19 -8.83 6.32
CA ALA A 199 -25.18 -9.72 5.73
C ALA A 199 -24.77 -9.28 4.32
N GLY A 200 -25.75 -8.93 3.46
CA GLY A 200 -25.48 -8.45 2.10
C GLY A 200 -24.72 -7.12 2.07
N ALA A 201 -25.07 -6.18 2.97
CA ALA A 201 -24.37 -4.91 3.10
C ALA A 201 -22.89 -5.08 3.53
N GLY A 202 -22.60 -6.12 4.32
CA GLY A 202 -21.24 -6.49 4.70
C GLY A 202 -20.40 -6.96 3.51
N GLU A 203 -20.97 -7.82 2.66
CA GLU A 203 -20.29 -8.35 1.48
C GLU A 203 -19.99 -7.27 0.43
N GLU A 204 -20.95 -6.42 0.12
CA GLU A 204 -20.76 -5.31 -0.84
C GLU A 204 -19.68 -4.33 -0.35
N ARG A 205 -19.68 -4.01 0.95
CA ARG A 205 -18.65 -3.17 1.55
C ARG A 205 -17.27 -3.83 1.48
N MET A 206 -17.20 -5.15 1.62
CA MET A 206 -15.95 -5.90 1.48
C MET A 206 -15.44 -5.85 0.04
N ARG A 207 -16.31 -6.10 -0.95
CA ARG A 207 -15.95 -6.01 -2.38
C ARG A 207 -15.49 -4.59 -2.76
N GLN A 208 -16.20 -3.57 -2.28
CA GLN A 208 -15.81 -2.18 -2.47
C GLN A 208 -14.43 -1.90 -1.86
N TRP A 209 -14.19 -2.41 -0.65
CA TRP A 209 -12.91 -2.22 0.03
C TRP A 209 -11.76 -2.93 -0.70
N LEU A 210 -11.95 -4.19 -1.11
CA LEU A 210 -10.97 -4.92 -1.92
C LEU A 210 -10.67 -4.19 -3.24
N GLY A 211 -11.70 -3.61 -3.88
CA GLY A 211 -11.51 -2.74 -5.04
C GLY A 211 -10.67 -1.51 -4.76
N LEU A 212 -10.83 -0.88 -3.59
CA LEU A 212 -10.02 0.27 -3.16
C LEU A 212 -8.58 -0.14 -2.77
N SER A 213 -8.40 -1.34 -2.26
CA SER A 213 -7.10 -1.92 -1.87
C SER A 213 -6.25 -2.32 -3.07
N ARG A 214 -6.86 -2.50 -4.25
CA ARG A 214 -6.16 -2.68 -5.54
C ARG A 214 -5.55 -1.39 -6.13
N GLY A 215 -5.52 -0.31 -5.35
CA GLY A 215 -4.83 0.94 -5.72
C GLY A 215 -3.30 0.82 -5.70
N GLY A 216 -2.62 1.88 -6.13
CA GLY A 216 -1.15 1.92 -6.12
C GLY A 216 -0.53 0.91 -7.08
N TRP A 217 0.51 0.19 -6.63
CA TRP A 217 1.31 -0.71 -7.47
C TRP A 217 0.50 -1.87 -8.07
N ILE A 218 -0.57 -2.34 -7.41
CA ILE A 218 -1.40 -3.45 -7.93
C ILE A 218 -2.02 -3.05 -9.25
N ARG A 219 -2.57 -1.83 -9.33
CA ARG A 219 -3.11 -1.28 -10.58
C ARG A 219 -2.07 -1.22 -11.68
N HIS A 220 -0.83 -0.83 -11.37
CA HIS A 220 0.25 -0.78 -12.35
C HIS A 220 0.60 -2.18 -12.89
N HIS A 221 0.58 -3.20 -12.03
CA HIS A 221 0.84 -4.59 -12.46
C HIS A 221 -0.30 -5.15 -13.30
N LEU A 222 -1.56 -5.00 -12.87
CA LEU A 222 -2.73 -5.41 -13.66
C LEU A 222 -2.72 -4.77 -15.04
N LYS A 223 -2.49 -3.44 -15.09
CA LYS A 223 -2.38 -2.71 -16.35
C LYS A 223 -1.21 -3.22 -17.20
N THR A 224 -0.08 -3.55 -16.60
CA THR A 224 1.07 -4.10 -17.34
C THR A 224 0.79 -5.51 -17.87
N MET A 225 0.02 -6.34 -17.16
CA MET A 225 -0.39 -7.66 -17.65
C MET A 225 -1.39 -7.58 -18.81
N GLU A 226 -2.22 -6.54 -18.86
CA GLU A 226 -2.99 -6.22 -20.07
C GLU A 226 -2.04 -5.84 -21.22
N VAL A 227 -0.82 -5.37 -20.88
CA VAL A 227 0.13 -4.83 -21.84
C VAL A 227 1.07 -5.80 -22.51
N VAL A 228 1.83 -6.45 -21.68
CA VAL A 228 2.89 -7.34 -22.11
C VAL A 228 2.38 -8.77 -22.10
N SER A 229 3.12 -9.67 -22.75
CA SER A 229 2.83 -11.08 -22.63
C SER A 229 2.91 -11.52 -21.16
N LEU A 230 2.04 -12.44 -20.75
CA LEU A 230 2.03 -12.97 -19.39
C LEU A 230 3.43 -13.43 -18.92
N PRO A 231 4.24 -14.15 -19.71
CA PRO A 231 5.59 -14.54 -19.29
C PRO A 231 6.49 -13.34 -18.96
N LEU A 232 6.39 -12.25 -19.72
CA LEU A 232 7.18 -11.05 -19.46
C LEU A 232 6.71 -10.34 -18.19
N ALA A 233 5.39 -10.19 -17.98
CA ALA A 233 4.86 -9.62 -16.75
C ALA A 233 5.27 -10.42 -15.51
N LEU A 234 5.18 -11.75 -15.58
CA LEU A 234 5.62 -12.65 -14.51
C LEU A 234 7.12 -12.51 -14.25
N THR A 235 7.94 -12.42 -15.30
CA THR A 235 9.39 -12.23 -15.16
C THR A 235 9.73 -10.91 -14.49
N LEU A 236 9.12 -9.80 -14.94
CA LEU A 236 9.33 -8.48 -14.33
C LEU A 236 8.91 -8.46 -12.86
N THR A 237 7.77 -9.08 -12.55
CA THR A 237 7.28 -9.23 -11.18
C THR A 237 8.26 -10.04 -10.34
N ALA A 238 8.70 -11.20 -10.82
CA ALA A 238 9.64 -12.08 -10.12
C ALA A 238 10.98 -11.39 -9.88
N VAL A 239 11.49 -10.63 -10.85
CA VAL A 239 12.72 -9.83 -10.69
C VAL A 239 12.54 -8.76 -9.64
N GLN A 240 11.44 -8.00 -9.69
CA GLN A 240 11.18 -6.93 -8.73
C GLN A 240 11.06 -7.47 -7.31
N VAL A 241 10.18 -8.46 -7.12
CA VAL A 241 9.84 -9.07 -5.83
C VAL A 241 11.02 -9.88 -5.27
N GLY A 242 11.68 -10.66 -6.13
CA GLY A 242 12.88 -11.41 -5.75
C GLY A 242 14.01 -10.50 -5.29
N SER A 243 14.18 -9.34 -5.94
CA SER A 243 15.19 -8.36 -5.51
C SER A 243 14.88 -7.78 -4.13
N GLU A 244 13.61 -7.63 -3.75
CA GLU A 244 13.23 -7.21 -2.39
C GLU A 244 13.67 -8.26 -1.35
N GLU A 245 13.49 -9.55 -1.63
CA GLU A 245 14.00 -10.61 -0.74
C GLU A 245 15.52 -10.57 -0.61
N VAL A 246 16.24 -10.36 -1.72
CA VAL A 246 17.70 -10.21 -1.69
C VAL A 246 18.09 -9.01 -0.83
N VAL A 247 17.45 -7.85 -1.00
CA VAL A 247 17.76 -6.64 -0.22
C VAL A 247 17.51 -6.84 1.27
N PHE A 248 16.30 -7.28 1.65
CA PHE A 248 15.91 -7.26 3.06
C PHE A 248 16.38 -8.49 3.84
N ARG A 249 16.33 -9.68 3.24
CA ARG A 249 16.70 -10.94 3.92
C ARG A 249 18.14 -11.31 3.58
N GLY A 250 18.48 -11.30 2.29
CA GLY A 250 19.83 -11.62 1.83
C GLY A 250 20.91 -10.66 2.36
N LEU A 251 20.69 -9.36 2.19
CA LEU A 251 21.70 -8.32 2.46
C LEU A 251 21.51 -7.68 3.84
N ALA A 252 20.36 -7.03 4.09
CA ALA A 252 20.14 -6.26 5.32
C ALA A 252 20.20 -7.14 6.58
N LEU A 253 19.47 -8.26 6.59
CA LEU A 253 19.45 -9.17 7.74
C LEU A 253 20.81 -9.83 7.98
N THR A 254 21.53 -10.24 6.93
CA THR A 254 22.90 -10.78 7.04
C THR A 254 23.87 -9.72 7.58
N TRP A 255 23.82 -8.49 7.07
CA TRP A 255 24.74 -7.42 7.45
C TRP A 255 24.52 -6.90 8.88
N LEU A 256 23.30 -7.10 9.41
CA LEU A 256 22.91 -6.77 10.78
C LEU A 256 22.99 -7.94 11.76
N ARG A 257 23.54 -9.10 11.39
CA ARG A 257 23.62 -10.28 12.28
C ARG A 257 24.26 -9.99 13.63
N ASP A 258 25.27 -9.11 13.66
CA ASP A 258 25.99 -8.72 14.89
C ASP A 258 25.10 -8.00 15.92
N ALA A 259 23.94 -7.46 15.50
CA ALA A 259 22.96 -6.84 16.40
C ALA A 259 22.13 -7.88 17.18
N GLY A 260 22.25 -9.16 16.84
CA GLY A 260 21.44 -10.25 17.38
C GLY A 260 20.12 -10.47 16.63
N PRO A 261 19.50 -11.65 16.84
CA PRO A 261 18.34 -12.11 16.05
C PRO A 261 17.17 -11.13 16.09
N VAL A 262 16.77 -10.72 17.29
CA VAL A 262 15.57 -9.91 17.49
C VAL A 262 15.69 -8.55 16.80
N LEU A 263 16.81 -7.84 17.00
CA LEU A 263 17.02 -6.52 16.41
C LEU A 263 17.20 -6.61 14.88
N ALA A 264 17.96 -7.58 14.38
CA ALA A 264 18.19 -7.74 12.95
C ALA A 264 16.88 -8.05 12.20
N ILE A 265 16.06 -8.97 12.75
CA ILE A 265 14.74 -9.31 12.21
C ILE A 265 13.79 -8.10 12.27
N ALA A 266 13.72 -7.43 13.42
CA ALA A 266 12.85 -6.27 13.60
C ALA A 266 13.20 -5.12 12.63
N LEU A 267 14.49 -4.81 12.47
CA LEU A 267 14.96 -3.76 11.56
C LEU A 267 14.72 -4.13 10.09
N SER A 268 15.01 -5.37 9.69
CA SER A 268 14.74 -5.82 8.31
C SER A 268 13.24 -5.74 7.99
N CYS A 269 12.39 -6.26 8.88
CA CYS A 269 10.94 -6.20 8.73
C CYS A 269 10.40 -4.76 8.71
N LEU A 270 10.91 -3.89 9.57
CA LEU A 270 10.54 -2.48 9.60
C LEU A 270 10.89 -1.78 8.29
N LEU A 271 12.11 -1.95 7.78
CA LEU A 271 12.54 -1.36 6.51
C LEU A 271 11.70 -1.85 5.34
N PHE A 272 11.42 -3.16 5.28
CA PHE A 272 10.53 -3.76 4.28
C PHE A 272 9.11 -3.18 4.37
N THR A 273 8.55 -3.05 5.57
CA THR A 273 7.21 -2.49 5.78
C THR A 273 7.13 -1.01 5.39
N VAL A 274 8.12 -0.21 5.79
CA VAL A 274 8.19 1.23 5.46
C VAL A 274 8.26 1.42 3.94
N MET A 275 9.01 0.57 3.24
CA MET A 275 9.07 0.59 1.78
C MET A 275 7.69 0.45 1.13
N GLN A 276 6.82 -0.43 1.65
CA GLN A 276 5.49 -0.67 1.08
C GLN A 276 4.53 0.50 1.28
N VAL A 277 4.80 1.38 2.25
CA VAL A 277 4.04 2.62 2.45
C VAL A 277 4.37 3.63 1.34
N PHE A 278 5.61 3.62 0.84
CA PHE A 278 5.99 4.50 -0.25
C PHE A 278 5.26 4.12 -1.53
N LEU A 279 4.94 5.14 -2.35
CA LEU A 279 4.18 5.02 -3.60
C LEU A 279 2.69 4.66 -3.44
N MET A 280 2.17 4.64 -2.21
CA MET A 280 0.72 4.54 -1.96
C MET A 280 0.07 5.91 -1.99
N SER A 281 -1.04 6.04 -2.71
CA SER A 281 -1.81 7.29 -2.82
C SER A 281 -2.64 7.61 -1.57
N SER A 282 -2.90 6.60 -0.72
CA SER A 282 -3.65 6.77 0.51
C SER A 282 -3.33 5.66 1.52
N TRP A 283 -3.56 5.94 2.80
CA TRP A 283 -3.46 4.94 3.86
C TRP A 283 -4.39 3.74 3.67
N ARG A 284 -5.57 3.95 3.07
CA ARG A 284 -6.52 2.87 2.79
C ARG A 284 -5.94 1.87 1.77
N ALA A 285 -5.33 2.39 0.70
CA ALA A 285 -4.64 1.56 -0.29
C ALA A 285 -3.38 0.90 0.29
N ALA A 286 -2.71 1.54 1.25
CA ALA A 286 -1.51 1.01 1.90
C ALA A 286 -1.80 -0.12 2.90
N MET A 287 -3.02 -0.23 3.45
CA MET A 287 -3.30 -1.16 4.55
C MET A 287 -2.97 -2.61 4.22
N PHE A 288 -3.44 -3.12 3.07
CA PHE A 288 -3.18 -4.50 2.69
C PHE A 288 -1.70 -4.77 2.43
N PRO A 289 -0.97 -3.97 1.62
CA PRO A 289 0.48 -4.08 1.47
C PRO A 289 1.25 -4.02 2.79
N VAL A 290 0.89 -3.10 3.70
CA VAL A 290 1.57 -2.96 5.00
C VAL A 290 1.35 -4.18 5.89
N VAL A 291 0.11 -4.64 6.02
CA VAL A 291 -0.20 -5.83 6.84
C VAL A 291 0.46 -7.08 6.24
N GLY A 292 0.36 -7.27 4.92
CA GLY A 292 1.02 -8.35 4.22
C GLY A 292 2.54 -8.33 4.41
N ALA A 293 3.16 -7.15 4.33
CA ALA A 293 4.59 -6.99 4.52
C ALA A 293 5.05 -7.22 5.95
N ILE A 294 4.22 -6.93 6.96
CA ILE A 294 4.52 -7.29 8.35
C ILE A 294 4.50 -8.82 8.49
N VAL A 295 3.46 -9.49 7.99
CA VAL A 295 3.34 -10.96 8.05
C VAL A 295 4.52 -11.63 7.35
N MET A 296 4.72 -11.32 6.07
CA MET A 296 5.79 -11.89 5.26
C MET A 296 7.17 -11.46 5.75
N GLY A 297 7.33 -10.19 6.16
CA GLY A 297 8.56 -9.63 6.71
C GLY A 297 9.05 -10.42 7.92
N LEU A 298 8.14 -10.71 8.86
CA LEU A 298 8.44 -11.53 10.03
C LEU A 298 8.71 -12.99 9.66
N THR A 299 7.82 -13.64 8.92
CA THR A 299 7.94 -15.06 8.54
C THR A 299 9.24 -15.31 7.78
N HIS A 300 9.52 -14.54 6.73
CA HIS A 300 10.72 -14.70 5.91
C HIS A 300 11.99 -14.40 6.70
N SER A 301 11.99 -13.39 7.56
CA SER A 301 13.18 -13.06 8.36
C SER A 301 13.50 -14.16 9.38
N VAL A 302 12.50 -14.73 10.03
CA VAL A 302 12.68 -15.88 10.94
C VAL A 302 13.17 -17.11 10.19
N LEU A 303 12.55 -17.43 9.05
CA LEU A 303 12.96 -18.58 8.24
C LEU A 303 14.39 -18.41 7.73
N TYR A 304 14.73 -17.24 7.17
CA TYR A 304 16.07 -16.94 6.68
C TYR A 304 17.12 -16.97 7.79
N TRP A 305 16.77 -16.49 8.99
CA TRP A 305 17.69 -16.50 10.13
C TRP A 305 18.16 -17.92 10.46
N ASN A 306 17.23 -18.89 10.42
CA ASN A 306 17.50 -20.29 10.73
C ASN A 306 18.03 -21.09 9.53
N TYR A 307 17.55 -20.76 8.32
CA TYR A 307 17.89 -21.43 7.08
C TYR A 307 18.20 -20.36 6.01
N PRO A 308 19.48 -19.95 5.86
CA PRO A 308 19.89 -18.83 5.00
C PRO A 308 19.88 -19.22 3.51
N ILE A 309 18.73 -19.66 3.01
CA ILE A 309 18.46 -20.08 1.63
C ILE A 309 17.35 -19.19 1.11
N LEU A 310 17.66 -18.34 0.13
CA LEU A 310 16.75 -17.27 -0.28
C LEU A 310 15.68 -17.73 -1.28
N ILE A 311 16.00 -18.70 -2.15
CA ILE A 311 15.12 -19.18 -3.21
C ILE A 311 13.70 -19.54 -2.74
N PRO A 312 13.48 -20.35 -1.67
CA PRO A 312 12.12 -20.65 -1.22
C PRO A 312 11.35 -19.41 -0.75
N LEU A 313 12.03 -18.39 -0.21
CA LEU A 313 11.42 -17.13 0.22
C LEU A 313 11.06 -16.24 -0.97
N MET A 314 11.90 -16.23 -2.01
CA MET A 314 11.57 -15.56 -3.28
C MET A 314 10.33 -16.19 -3.91
N VAL A 315 10.24 -17.52 -3.92
CA VAL A 315 9.05 -18.24 -4.40
C VAL A 315 7.83 -17.91 -3.56
N ALA A 316 7.95 -17.93 -2.22
CA ALA A 316 6.86 -17.54 -1.33
C ALA A 316 6.35 -16.13 -1.61
N HIS A 317 7.26 -15.15 -1.77
CA HIS A 317 6.90 -13.76 -2.05
C HIS A 317 6.23 -13.64 -3.43
N VAL A 318 6.76 -14.29 -4.47
CA VAL A 318 6.13 -14.29 -5.80
C VAL A 318 4.75 -14.93 -5.74
N THR A 319 4.58 -16.06 -5.05
CA THR A 319 3.27 -16.71 -4.89
C THR A 319 2.29 -15.81 -4.14
N PHE A 320 2.70 -15.22 -3.01
CA PHE A 320 1.89 -14.24 -2.28
C PHE A 320 1.41 -13.13 -3.22
N PHE A 321 2.33 -12.58 -4.02
CA PHE A 321 2.05 -11.49 -4.94
C PHE A 321 1.03 -11.88 -6.01
N LEU A 322 1.20 -13.06 -6.62
CA LEU A 322 0.28 -13.55 -7.66
C LEU A 322 -1.15 -13.72 -7.12
N PHE A 323 -1.30 -14.27 -5.91
CA PHE A 323 -2.60 -14.40 -5.27
C PHE A 323 -3.19 -13.06 -4.80
N ALA A 324 -2.35 -12.11 -4.39
CA ALA A 324 -2.80 -10.77 -4.03
C ALA A 324 -3.32 -9.96 -5.22
N VAL A 325 -2.80 -10.25 -6.42
CA VAL A 325 -3.17 -9.54 -7.67
C VAL A 325 -4.33 -10.23 -8.40
N ALA A 326 -4.46 -11.56 -8.31
CA ALA A 326 -5.59 -12.32 -8.85
C ALA A 326 -6.94 -11.83 -8.29
#